data_AF-A0A6M0K0G9-F1
#
_entry.id   AF-A0A6M0K0G9-F1
#
_cell.length_a   1.000
_cell.length_b   1.000
_cell.length_c   1.000
_cell.angle_alpha   90.00
_cell.angle_beta   90.00
_cell.angle_gamma   90.00
#
_symmetry.space_group_name_H-M   'P 1'
#
loop_
_entity.id
_entity.type
_entity.pdbx_description
1 polymer ?
#
loop_
_entity_poly.entity_id
_entity_poly.type
_entity_poly.pdbx_seq_one_letter_code
_entity_poly.pdbx_strand_id
1 'polypeptide(L)'
;MPFTPLHLGPGAVLKSLTGPTFSLSVFAIAQLAMDVEVVARALTDRAVLHGFTNTLAGATLVAFTCGLIGRALGEHSLHWWNRQLSPTQAKRLAVRAQISQTAAWSGALIGAYSHWLLDAIMHADARPLAPFAASNPFLGLVSTTQLHRFCLWSLGLGVLIMVARRLLAGRVERI
;
A
#
# COMPACT_ATOMS: atom_id res chain seq x y z
N MET A 1 5.55 12.74 10.79
CA MET A 1 4.70 11.60 10.40
C MET A 1 5.62 10.46 9.97
N PRO A 2 5.42 9.18 10.36
CA PRO A 2 6.00 8.12 9.57
C PRO A 2 5.31 8.15 8.21
N PHE A 3 6.08 8.40 7.15
CA PHE A 3 5.60 8.29 5.79
C PHE A 3 5.14 6.84 5.51
N THR A 4 4.53 6.64 4.35
CA THR A 4 4.20 5.41 3.61
C THR A 4 4.53 4.01 4.18
N PRO A 5 5.73 3.66 4.70
CA PRO A 5 6.05 2.27 5.06
C PRO A 5 5.09 1.56 6.03
N LEU A 6 4.51 2.24 7.01
CA LEU A 6 3.64 1.58 7.99
C LEU A 6 2.35 1.05 7.34
N HIS A 7 1.75 1.83 6.44
CA HIS A 7 0.50 1.47 5.78
C HIS A 7 0.61 0.25 4.86
N LEU A 8 1.83 -0.22 4.56
CA LEU A 8 2.07 -1.48 3.84
C LEU A 8 1.67 -2.72 4.63
N GLY A 9 1.54 -2.62 5.94
CA GLY A 9 1.25 -3.76 6.81
C GLY A 9 -0.02 -4.53 6.46
N PRO A 10 -1.20 -3.89 6.42
CA PRO A 10 -2.44 -4.54 6.00
C PRO A 10 -2.35 -5.13 4.58
N GLY A 11 -1.66 -4.44 3.66
CA GLY A 11 -1.40 -4.93 2.31
C GLY A 11 -0.60 -6.24 2.28
N ALA A 12 0.40 -6.39 3.18
CA ALA A 12 1.19 -7.62 3.29
C ALA A 12 0.32 -8.81 3.72
N VAL A 13 -0.59 -8.62 4.68
CA VAL A 13 -1.55 -9.66 5.09
C VAL A 13 -2.45 -10.03 3.91
N LEU A 14 -3.06 -9.03 3.25
CA LEU A 14 -3.92 -9.28 2.10
C LEU A 14 -3.20 -10.05 0.99
N LYS A 15 -1.96 -9.67 0.65
CA LYS A 15 -1.15 -10.40 -0.34
C LYS A 15 -0.92 -11.85 0.07
N SER A 16 -0.63 -12.07 1.36
CA SER A 16 -0.37 -13.41 1.89
C SER A 16 -1.58 -14.34 1.80
N LEU A 17 -2.80 -13.80 1.86
CA LEU A 17 -4.06 -14.56 1.81
C LEU A 17 -4.60 -14.72 0.38
N THR A 18 -4.62 -13.63 -0.39
CA THR A 18 -5.29 -13.56 -1.71
C THR A 18 -4.41 -14.04 -2.87
N GLY A 19 -3.08 -14.13 -2.68
CA GLY A 19 -2.18 -14.68 -3.68
C GLY A 19 -2.15 -13.85 -4.97
N PRO A 20 -2.52 -14.40 -6.14
CA PRO A 20 -2.35 -13.72 -7.43
C PRO A 20 -3.40 -12.65 -7.75
N THR A 21 -4.51 -12.55 -7.00
CA THR A 21 -5.60 -11.59 -7.28
C THR A 21 -5.35 -10.20 -6.69
N PHE A 22 -4.27 -10.02 -5.93
CA PHE A 22 -3.87 -8.74 -5.34
C PHE A 22 -2.40 -8.44 -5.61
N SER A 23 -2.11 -7.23 -6.09
CA SER A 23 -0.74 -6.77 -6.32
C SER A 23 -0.26 -5.89 -5.17
N LEU A 24 0.66 -6.45 -4.36
CA LEU A 24 1.32 -5.69 -3.29
C LEU A 24 2.17 -4.54 -3.85
N SER A 25 2.74 -4.70 -5.05
CA SER A 25 3.52 -3.63 -5.71
C SER A 25 2.64 -2.46 -6.12
N VAL A 26 1.46 -2.72 -6.70
CA VAL A 26 0.53 -1.65 -7.08
C VAL A 26 -0.10 -1.01 -5.85
N PHE A 27 -0.39 -1.80 -4.81
CA PHE A 27 -0.77 -1.28 -3.51
C PHE A 27 0.28 -0.30 -2.97
N ALA A 28 1.57 -0.69 -2.96
CA ALA A 28 2.64 0.18 -2.50
C ALA A 28 2.79 1.46 -3.35
N ILE A 29 2.61 1.36 -4.67
CA ILE A 29 2.58 2.53 -5.57
C ILE A 29 1.43 3.47 -5.19
N ALA A 30 0.23 2.94 -4.92
CA ALA A 30 -0.90 3.75 -4.49
C ALA A 30 -0.64 4.42 -3.13
N GLN A 31 -0.02 3.71 -2.18
CA GLN A 31 0.40 4.32 -0.92
C GLN A 31 1.33 5.51 -1.13
N LEU A 32 2.35 5.35 -1.98
CA LEU A 32 3.30 6.42 -2.30
C LEU A 32 2.61 7.59 -3.01
N ALA A 33 1.69 7.30 -3.93
CA ALA A 33 0.97 8.31 -4.69
C ALA A 33 0.07 9.19 -3.80
N MET A 34 -0.56 8.59 -2.78
CA MET A 34 -1.38 9.33 -1.79
C MET A 34 -0.54 10.36 -1.01
N ASP A 35 0.69 9.99 -0.66
CA ASP A 35 1.63 10.82 0.09
C ASP A 35 2.27 11.96 -0.72
N VAL A 36 2.21 11.93 -2.06
CA VAL A 36 2.89 12.95 -2.91
C VAL A 36 2.45 14.37 -2.54
N GLU A 37 1.14 14.59 -2.35
CA GLU A 37 0.63 15.91 -1.95
C GLU A 37 1.07 16.28 -0.53
N VAL A 38 1.01 15.34 0.42
CA VAL A 38 1.40 15.54 1.82
C VAL A 38 2.87 15.95 1.91
N VAL A 39 3.74 15.23 1.19
CA VAL A 39 5.18 15.54 1.11
C VAL A 39 5.41 16.91 0.49
N ALA A 40 4.77 17.21 -0.66
CA ALA A 40 4.94 18.51 -1.32
C ALA A 40 4.48 19.68 -0.44
N ARG A 41 3.39 19.52 0.31
CA ARG A 41 2.87 20.52 1.24
C ARG A 41 3.74 20.68 2.48
N ALA A 42 4.31 19.59 2.99
CA ALA A 42 5.26 19.62 4.10
C ALA A 42 6.56 20.34 3.70
N LEU A 43 7.07 20.10 2.49
CA LEU A 43 8.25 20.78 1.95
C LEU A 43 8.01 22.28 1.66
N THR A 44 6.76 22.73 1.64
CA THR A 44 6.37 24.12 1.39
C THR A 44 5.69 24.76 2.61
N ASP A 45 5.89 24.19 3.81
CA ASP A 45 5.41 24.70 5.11
C ASP A 45 3.92 25.07 5.13
N ARG A 46 3.09 24.27 4.46
CA ARG A 46 1.64 24.50 4.45
C ARG A 46 1.02 24.06 5.78
N ALA A 47 0.09 24.87 6.28
CA ALA A 47 -0.65 24.57 7.51
C ALA A 47 -1.57 23.33 7.41
N VAL A 48 -2.04 23.00 6.20
CA VAL A 48 -2.85 21.80 5.93
C VAL A 48 -2.04 20.90 5.00
N LEU A 49 -1.68 19.72 5.48
CA LEU A 49 -0.88 18.74 4.75
C LEU A 49 -1.79 17.75 4.00
N HIS A 50 -2.86 17.28 4.62
CA HIS A 50 -3.79 16.30 4.05
C HIS A 50 -4.86 17.01 3.21
N GLY A 51 -4.46 17.43 2.01
CA GLY A 51 -5.26 18.20 1.07
C GLY A 51 -6.21 17.36 0.21
N PHE A 52 -6.14 17.53 -1.10
CA PHE A 52 -7.07 16.94 -2.05
C PHE A 52 -7.00 15.40 -2.11
N THR A 53 -5.80 14.81 -2.13
CA THR A 53 -5.61 13.34 -2.19
C THR A 53 -6.25 12.64 -1.00
N ASN A 54 -6.38 13.32 0.14
CA ASN A 54 -7.03 12.84 1.35
C ASN A 54 -8.54 13.18 1.44
N THR A 55 -9.16 13.51 0.31
CA THR A 55 -10.62 13.49 0.13
C THR A 55 -11.04 12.21 -0.56
N LEU A 56 -12.30 11.78 -0.43
CA LEU A 56 -12.79 10.60 -1.15
C LEU A 56 -12.63 10.74 -2.67
N ALA A 57 -12.85 11.94 -3.22
CA ALA A 57 -12.68 12.22 -4.65
C ALA A 57 -11.20 12.12 -5.07
N GLY A 58 -10.28 12.69 -4.30
CA GLY A 58 -8.85 12.62 -4.57
C GLY A 58 -8.29 11.20 -4.42
N ALA A 59 -8.69 10.47 -3.39
CA ALA A 59 -8.34 9.06 -3.21
C ALA A 59 -8.85 8.20 -4.38
N THR A 60 -10.07 8.46 -4.86
CA THR A 60 -10.62 7.81 -6.05
C THR A 60 -9.78 8.13 -7.30
N LEU A 61 -9.40 9.40 -7.51
CA LEU A 61 -8.53 9.78 -8.62
C LEU A 61 -7.20 9.03 -8.56
N VAL A 62 -6.54 9.01 -7.40
CA VAL A 62 -5.28 8.29 -7.19
C VAL A 62 -5.47 6.79 -7.46
N ALA A 63 -6.55 6.18 -6.99
CA ALA A 63 -6.87 4.79 -7.23
C ALA A 63 -7.00 4.48 -8.74
N PHE A 64 -7.73 5.31 -9.48
CA PHE A 64 -7.89 5.13 -10.93
C PHE A 64 -6.58 5.35 -11.69
N THR A 65 -5.82 6.40 -11.36
CA THR A 65 -4.50 6.62 -11.96
C THR A 65 -3.59 5.42 -11.72
N CYS A 66 -3.51 4.92 -10.47
CA CYS A 66 -2.73 3.73 -10.15
C CYS A 66 -3.29 2.45 -10.77
N GLY A 67 -4.60 2.32 -10.96
CA GLY A 67 -5.21 1.20 -11.66
C GLY A 67 -4.81 1.14 -13.14
N LEU A 68 -4.73 2.31 -13.78
CA LEU A 68 -4.36 2.44 -15.19
C LEU A 68 -2.86 2.21 -15.43
N ILE A 69 -1.98 2.86 -14.67
CA ILE A 69 -0.53 2.84 -14.92
C ILE A 69 0.25 1.94 -13.97
N GLY A 70 -0.32 1.62 -12.81
CA GLY A 70 0.39 0.92 -11.73
C GLY A 70 0.79 -0.50 -12.12
N ARG A 71 0.05 -1.16 -13.02
CA ARG A 71 0.47 -2.45 -13.58
C ARG A 71 1.84 -2.35 -14.24
N ALA A 72 2.00 -1.42 -15.18
CA ALA A 72 3.26 -1.25 -15.92
C ALA A 72 4.41 -0.86 -14.99
N LEU A 73 4.16 0.09 -14.07
CA LEU A 73 5.15 0.51 -13.07
C LEU A 73 5.53 -0.63 -12.11
N GLY A 74 4.54 -1.43 -11.70
CA GLY A 74 4.74 -2.58 -10.82
C GLY A 74 5.53 -3.69 -11.49
N GLU A 75 5.19 -4.07 -12.72
CA GLU A 75 5.93 -5.05 -13.52
C GLU A 75 7.37 -4.57 -13.78
N HIS A 76 7.54 -3.29 -14.15
CA HIS A 76 8.87 -2.69 -14.32
C HIS A 76 9.71 -2.78 -13.03
N SER A 77 9.11 -2.43 -11.88
CA SER A 77 9.79 -2.49 -10.57
C SER A 77 10.19 -3.92 -10.20
N LEU A 78 9.33 -4.91 -10.49
CA LEU A 78 9.62 -6.32 -10.23
C LEU A 78 10.69 -6.87 -11.18
N HIS A 79 10.68 -6.46 -12.45
CA HIS A 79 11.74 -6.81 -13.40
C HIS A 79 13.07 -6.21 -12.99
N TRP A 80 13.09 -4.94 -12.61
CA TRP A 80 14.28 -4.28 -12.07
C TRP A 80 14.80 -5.05 -10.84
N TRP A 81 13.96 -5.33 -9.85
CA TRP A 81 14.32 -6.12 -8.67
C TRP A 81 14.98 -7.45 -9.03
N ASN A 82 14.36 -8.24 -9.91
CA ASN A 82 14.88 -9.55 -10.31
C ASN A 82 16.25 -9.45 -11.01
N ARG A 83 16.52 -8.36 -11.76
CA ARG A 83 17.82 -8.13 -12.41
C ARG A 83 18.94 -7.82 -11.43
N GLN A 84 18.62 -7.34 -10.23
CA GLN A 84 19.60 -7.06 -9.18
C GLN A 84 20.03 -8.32 -8.41
N LEU A 85 19.36 -9.47 -8.61
CA LEU A 85 19.63 -10.69 -7.88
C LEU A 85 20.73 -11.52 -8.56
N SER A 86 21.70 -11.99 -7.77
CA SER A 86 22.63 -13.04 -8.22
C SER A 86 21.88 -14.36 -8.48
N PRO A 87 22.48 -15.31 -9.25
CA PRO A 87 21.85 -16.60 -9.53
C PRO A 87 21.42 -17.37 -8.27
N THR A 88 22.19 -17.27 -7.19
CA THR A 88 21.87 -17.91 -5.90
C THR A 88 20.70 -17.23 -5.19
N GLN A 89 20.65 -15.89 -5.22
CA GLN A 89 19.54 -15.12 -4.64
C GLN A 89 18.24 -15.32 -5.42
N ALA A 90 18.31 -15.36 -6.76
CA ALA A 90 17.15 -15.53 -7.63
C ALA A 90 16.34 -16.79 -7.31
N LYS A 91 17.00 -17.91 -6.94
CA LYS A 91 16.34 -19.16 -6.52
C LYS A 91 15.39 -18.99 -5.32
N ARG A 92 15.58 -17.97 -4.48
CA ARG A 92 14.79 -17.73 -3.26
C ARG A 92 13.96 -16.45 -3.29
N LEU A 93 14.50 -15.39 -3.90
CA LEU A 93 13.99 -14.02 -3.81
C LEU A 93 13.36 -13.52 -5.12
N ALA A 94 13.55 -14.22 -6.24
CA ALA A 94 12.88 -13.84 -7.47
C ALA A 94 11.35 -13.91 -7.30
N VAL A 95 10.68 -13.02 -8.02
CA VAL A 95 9.23 -12.87 -8.01
C VAL A 95 8.70 -12.84 -9.43
N ARG A 96 7.52 -13.44 -9.67
CA ARG A 96 6.88 -13.35 -10.97
C ARG A 96 6.51 -11.90 -11.26
N ALA A 97 7.13 -11.31 -12.29
CA ALA A 97 6.92 -9.93 -12.70
C ALA A 97 5.77 -9.76 -13.70
N GLN A 98 4.70 -10.54 -13.51
CA GLN A 98 3.47 -10.45 -14.32
C GLN A 98 2.31 -10.17 -13.38
N ILE A 99 1.63 -9.05 -13.60
CA ILE A 99 0.53 -8.57 -12.78
C ILE A 99 -0.73 -8.62 -13.64
N SER A 100 -1.77 -9.33 -13.20
CA SER A 100 -3.06 -9.32 -13.92
C SER A 100 -3.77 -7.98 -13.75
N GLN A 101 -4.71 -7.65 -14.64
CA GLN A 101 -5.54 -6.45 -14.49
C GLN A 101 -6.30 -6.45 -13.15
N THR A 102 -6.89 -7.58 -12.77
CA THR A 102 -7.56 -7.74 -11.47
C THR A 102 -6.60 -7.41 -10.33
N ALA A 103 -5.38 -7.96 -10.34
CA ALA A 103 -4.41 -7.71 -9.28
C ALA A 103 -3.96 -6.25 -9.20
N ALA A 104 -3.80 -5.59 -10.35
CA ALA A 104 -3.44 -4.18 -10.41
C ALA A 104 -4.57 -3.31 -9.84
N TRP A 105 -5.80 -3.47 -10.31
CA TRP A 105 -6.95 -2.70 -9.83
C TRP A 105 -7.26 -2.95 -8.36
N SER A 106 -7.21 -4.21 -7.90
CA SER A 106 -7.37 -4.52 -6.47
C SER A 106 -6.27 -3.88 -5.63
N GLY A 107 -5.02 -3.91 -6.08
CA GLY A 107 -3.92 -3.23 -5.39
C GLY A 107 -4.14 -1.71 -5.31
N ALA A 108 -4.54 -1.09 -6.42
CA ALA A 108 -4.73 0.36 -6.50
C ALA A 108 -5.91 0.86 -5.66
N LEU A 109 -7.09 0.21 -5.78
CA LEU A 109 -8.30 0.57 -5.04
C LEU A 109 -8.10 0.37 -3.54
N ILE A 110 -7.62 -0.81 -3.13
CA ILE A 110 -7.41 -1.10 -1.70
C ILE A 110 -6.29 -0.20 -1.15
N GLY A 111 -5.23 0.07 -1.92
CA GLY A 111 -4.17 0.99 -1.53
C GLY A 111 -4.71 2.38 -1.21
N ALA A 112 -5.23 3.08 -2.22
CA ALA A 112 -5.69 4.45 -2.05
C ALA A 112 -6.75 4.60 -0.95
N TYR A 113 -7.77 3.72 -0.90
CA TYR A 113 -8.82 3.82 0.12
C TYR A 113 -8.35 3.42 1.51
N SER A 114 -7.44 2.44 1.65
CA SER A 114 -6.88 2.11 2.96
C SER A 114 -5.98 3.23 3.48
N HIS A 115 -5.18 3.87 2.61
CA HIS A 115 -4.38 5.03 2.98
C HIS A 115 -5.27 6.19 3.44
N TRP A 116 -6.24 6.58 2.60
CA TRP A 116 -7.21 7.64 2.90
C TRP A 116 -7.91 7.42 4.25
N LEU A 117 -8.35 6.18 4.53
CA LEU A 117 -9.03 5.86 5.79
C LEU A 117 -8.07 5.92 6.99
N LEU A 118 -6.86 5.37 6.84
CA LEU A 118 -5.89 5.35 7.93
C LEU A 118 -5.41 6.77 8.28
N ASP A 119 -5.16 7.61 7.28
CA ASP A 119 -4.86 9.04 7.46
C ASP A 119 -6.02 9.77 8.13
N ALA A 120 -7.26 9.54 7.67
CA ALA A 120 -8.44 10.15 8.28
C ALA A 120 -8.61 9.77 9.76
N ILE A 121 -8.16 8.60 10.20
CA ILE A 121 -8.21 8.23 11.62
C ILE A 121 -7.21 9.02 12.46
N MET A 122 -6.02 9.32 11.93
CA MET A 122 -4.92 9.86 12.72
C MET A 122 -4.64 11.36 12.54
N HIS A 123 -5.10 11.98 11.45
CA HIS A 123 -4.74 13.35 11.09
C HIS A 123 -5.90 14.33 11.22
N ALA A 124 -5.72 15.31 12.12
CA ALA A 124 -6.75 16.31 12.43
C ALA A 124 -6.95 17.34 11.32
N ASP A 125 -5.97 17.53 10.44
CA ASP A 125 -6.06 18.43 9.28
C ASP A 125 -6.72 17.77 8.07
N ALA A 126 -6.94 16.45 8.08
CA ALA A 126 -7.61 15.72 7.02
C ALA A 126 -9.11 16.04 6.96
N ARG A 127 -9.65 16.17 5.75
CA ARG A 127 -11.07 16.43 5.47
C ARG A 127 -11.63 15.39 4.51
N PRO A 128 -11.88 14.15 4.98
CA PRO A 128 -12.16 13.00 4.12
C PRO A 128 -13.42 13.14 3.27
N LEU A 129 -14.40 13.90 3.76
CA LEU A 129 -15.71 14.11 3.12
C LEU A 129 -15.83 15.46 2.40
N ALA A 130 -14.73 16.21 2.22
CA ALA A 130 -14.77 17.45 1.46
C ALA A 130 -15.14 17.18 -0.02
N PRO A 131 -15.84 18.13 -0.69
CA PRO A 131 -16.29 19.44 -0.19
C PRO A 131 -17.63 19.40 0.56
N PHE A 132 -18.23 18.22 0.75
CA PHE A 132 -19.57 18.09 1.34
C PHE A 132 -19.58 18.31 2.85
N ALA A 133 -18.52 17.91 3.55
CA ALA A 133 -18.34 18.18 4.96
C ALA A 133 -16.89 18.57 5.28
N ALA A 134 -16.74 19.55 6.18
CA ALA A 134 -15.44 19.98 6.68
C ALA A 134 -14.93 19.14 7.87
N SER A 135 -15.82 18.39 8.52
CA SER A 135 -15.49 17.54 9.66
C SER A 135 -14.85 16.23 9.23
N ASN A 136 -14.04 15.67 10.12
CA ASN A 136 -13.47 14.34 9.99
C ASN A 136 -14.14 13.39 10.98
N PRO A 137 -15.12 12.57 10.55
CA PRO A 137 -15.84 11.68 11.46
C PRO A 137 -14.99 10.46 11.90
N PHE A 138 -13.86 10.21 11.24
CA PHE A 138 -12.99 9.07 11.54
C PHE A 138 -11.89 9.42 12.55
N LEU A 139 -11.67 10.70 12.80
CA LEU A 139 -10.59 11.19 13.64
C LEU A 139 -10.69 10.59 15.05
N GLY A 140 -9.64 9.89 15.47
CA GLY A 140 -9.55 9.35 16.82
C GLY A 140 -10.43 8.12 17.09
N LEU A 141 -10.97 7.44 16.06
CA LEU A 141 -11.68 6.16 16.22
C LEU A 141 -10.83 5.12 16.98
N VAL A 142 -9.52 5.14 16.74
CA VAL A 142 -8.50 4.48 17.57
C VAL A 142 -7.35 5.46 17.79
N SER A 143 -6.57 5.27 18.85
CA SER A 143 -5.36 6.08 19.04
C SER A 143 -4.35 5.85 17.91
N THR A 144 -3.59 6.89 17.56
CA THR A 144 -2.49 6.79 16.59
C THR A 144 -1.51 5.66 16.95
N THR A 145 -1.25 5.45 18.25
CA THR A 145 -0.41 4.34 18.73
C THR A 145 -1.03 2.97 18.43
N GLN A 146 -2.35 2.80 18.60
CA GLN A 146 -3.03 1.55 18.22
C GLN A 146 -2.97 1.32 16.71
N LEU A 147 -3.20 2.37 15.91
CA LEU A 147 -3.15 2.29 14.45
C LEU A 147 -1.75 1.91 13.94
N HIS A 148 -0.70 2.53 14.47
CA HIS A 148 0.69 2.17 14.15
C HIS A 148 1.01 0.72 14.55
N ARG A 149 0.59 0.27 15.74
CA ARG A 149 0.78 -1.12 16.16
C ARG A 149 0.05 -2.08 15.25
N PHE A 150 -1.20 -1.79 14.89
CA PHE A 150 -1.98 -2.61 13.96
C PHE A 150 -1.26 -2.78 12.61
N CYS A 151 -0.76 -1.68 12.05
CA CYS A 151 0.02 -1.67 10.82
C CYS A 151 1.30 -2.53 10.95
N LEU A 152 2.07 -2.32 12.03
CA LEU A 152 3.31 -3.05 12.28
C LEU A 152 3.07 -4.56 12.47
N TRP A 153 2.09 -4.95 13.27
CA TRP A 153 1.76 -6.35 13.51
C TRP A 153 1.24 -7.03 12.25
N SER A 154 0.46 -6.32 11.45
CA SER A 154 -0.01 -6.80 10.15
C SER A 154 1.15 -7.02 9.17
N LEU A 155 2.13 -6.12 9.15
CA LEU A 155 3.34 -6.32 8.35
C LEU A 155 4.08 -7.61 8.76
N GLY A 156 4.33 -7.78 10.05
CA GLY A 156 4.99 -8.97 10.59
C GLY A 156 4.25 -10.26 10.27
N LEU A 157 2.93 -10.28 10.49
CA LEU A 157 2.07 -11.43 10.21
C LEU A 157 2.04 -11.77 8.71
N GLY A 158 1.85 -10.77 7.85
CA GLY A 158 1.82 -10.97 6.39
C GLY A 158 3.14 -11.54 5.86
N VAL A 159 4.27 -11.03 6.34
CA VAL A 159 5.61 -11.56 6.00
C VAL A 159 5.76 -12.99 6.49
N LEU A 160 5.38 -13.29 7.74
CA LEU A 160 5.46 -14.63 8.31
C LEU A 160 4.68 -15.65 7.48
N ILE A 161 3.43 -15.33 7.10
CA ILE A 161 2.59 -16.20 6.26
C ILE A 161 3.24 -16.42 4.89
N MET A 162 3.74 -15.36 4.24
CA MET A 162 4.40 -15.48 2.94
C MET A 162 5.65 -16.38 2.99
N VAL A 163 6.48 -16.23 4.03
CA VAL A 163 7.67 -17.06 4.23
C VAL A 163 7.26 -18.52 4.49
N ALA A 164 6.31 -18.76 5.39
CA ALA A 164 5.81 -20.10 5.69
C ALA A 164 5.30 -20.83 4.43
N ARG A 165 4.49 -20.14 3.60
CA ARG A 165 3.98 -20.70 2.34
C ARG A 165 5.11 -21.06 1.36
N ARG A 166 6.14 -20.22 1.23
CA ARG A 166 7.30 -20.51 0.38
C ARG A 166 8.10 -21.72 0.89
N LEU A 167 8.31 -21.82 2.19
CA LEU A 167 9.02 -22.95 2.80
C LEU A 167 8.26 -24.28 2.61
N LEU A 168 6.93 -24.25 2.70
CA LEU A 168 6.10 -25.43 2.45
C LEU A 168 6.10 -25.84 0.98
N ALA A 169 5.94 -24.89 0.05
CA ALA A 169 5.98 -25.18 -1.40
C ALA A 169 7.34 -25.79 -1.83
N GLY A 170 8.45 -25.23 -1.33
CA GLY A 170 9.78 -25.77 -1.62
C GLY A 170 10.12 -27.10 -0.91
N ARG A 171 9.27 -27.60 0.00
CA ARG A 171 9.38 -28.97 0.53
C ARG A 171 8.68 -29.97 -0.39
N VAL A 172 7.56 -29.58 -1.01
CA VAL A 172 6.80 -30.44 -1.93
C VAL A 172 7.56 -30.70 -3.23
N GLU A 173 8.29 -29.71 -3.77
CA GLU A 173 9.10 -29.89 -5.00
C GLU A 173 10.38 -30.74 -4.81
N ARG A 174 10.71 -31.17 -3.58
CA ARG A 174 11.92 -31.94 -3.26
C ARG A 174 11.65 -33.42 -2.93
N ILE A 175 10.40 -33.86 -2.97
CA ILE A 175 9.95 -35.25 -2.80
C ILE A 175 9.68 -35.84 -4.18
#